data_AF-A0A7J6VDQ6-F1
#
_entry.id   AF-A0A7J6VDQ6-F1
#
_cell.length_a   1.000
_cell.length_b   1.000
_cell.length_c   1.000
_cell.angle_alpha   90.00
_cell.angle_beta   90.00
_cell.angle_gamma   90.00
#
_symmetry.space_group_name_H-M   'P 1'
#
loop_
_entity.id
_entity.type
_entity.pdbx_description
1 polymer ?
#
loop_
_entity_poly.entity_id
_entity_poly.type
_entity_poly.pdbx_seq_one_letter_code
_entity_poly.pdbx_strand_id
1 'polypeptide(L)'
;MCIRVSLLLRGYIGDFTASFFFSLRFARICFFAAFPQTGIMIKLFKVKEKQREIAANANGKAPVKKQSAGELRLNKDISELTLAKTTTIAFPNGKDDLMNFEVTIRPDEGYYLGGMFVFTFHISPIYPHEAPKVKCKTKVYHPNIDLEGNVCLNILREDWKPVLNINTVVYGLHHLFTEPNHEDPLNHDAAAVLRENPKLFESYVRKAMMGGSVGQTHFTRLFFSLNSNKDCYSGRRAVNVKYSVAIVF
;
A
#
# COMPACT_ATOMS: atom_id res chain seq x y z
N MET A 1 14.24 -0.98 11.86
CA MET A 1 13.64 -2.33 11.79
C MET A 1 12.11 -2.20 11.87
N CYS A 2 11.42 -1.78 10.79
CA CYS A 2 9.98 -1.45 10.83
C CYS A 2 9.10 -2.60 11.40
N ILE A 3 7.93 -2.24 11.95
CA ILE A 3 6.93 -3.09 12.63
C ILE A 3 6.76 -4.44 11.94
N ARG A 4 7.27 -5.53 12.52
CA ARG A 4 7.04 -6.89 12.00
C ARG A 4 5.61 -7.33 12.32
N VAL A 5 4.70 -7.21 11.35
CA VAL A 5 3.42 -7.94 11.41
C VAL A 5 3.72 -9.43 11.26
N SER A 6 3.96 -10.11 12.37
CA SER A 6 4.15 -11.57 12.38
C SER A 6 2.79 -12.24 12.21
N LEU A 7 2.42 -12.50 10.97
CA LEU A 7 1.39 -13.48 10.64
C LEU A 7 1.91 -14.86 11.06
N LEU A 8 1.51 -15.31 12.25
CA LEU A 8 1.73 -16.67 12.75
C LEU A 8 0.91 -17.67 11.91
N LEU A 9 1.40 -17.99 10.72
CA LEU A 9 1.01 -19.20 10.01
C LEU A 9 1.87 -20.35 10.57
N ARG A 10 1.33 -21.09 11.55
CA ARG A 10 1.87 -22.39 11.93
C ARG A 10 1.68 -23.36 10.77
N GLY A 11 2.72 -23.49 9.94
CA GLY A 11 2.88 -24.56 8.97
C GLY A 11 4.14 -25.35 9.32
N TYR A 12 3.95 -26.58 9.80
CA TYR A 12 4.99 -27.59 9.94
C TYR A 12 5.56 -27.98 8.57
N ILE A 13 6.84 -28.38 8.56
CA ILE A 13 7.67 -29.07 7.54
C ILE A 13 8.99 -28.28 7.50
N GLY A 14 10.10 -28.75 8.05
CA GLY A 14 10.74 -30.06 7.84
C GLY A 14 12.13 -29.75 7.28
N ASP A 15 13.16 -30.17 8.01
CA ASP A 15 14.58 -29.82 7.88
C ASP A 15 15.17 -29.95 6.47
N PHE A 16 16.05 -29.03 6.08
CA PHE A 16 17.26 -29.38 5.30
C PHE A 16 18.34 -28.29 5.42
N THR A 17 19.39 -28.62 6.17
CA THR A 17 20.65 -27.87 6.25
C THR A 17 21.57 -28.26 5.09
N ALA A 18 22.17 -27.29 4.40
CA ALA A 18 23.38 -27.54 3.61
C ALA A 18 24.22 -26.26 3.46
N SER A 19 25.29 -26.21 4.25
CA SER A 19 26.43 -25.30 4.08
C SER A 19 27.26 -25.73 2.87
N PHE A 20 27.65 -24.80 2.01
CA PHE A 20 28.83 -25.00 1.15
C PHE A 20 29.61 -23.68 0.99
N PHE A 21 30.81 -23.67 1.56
CA PHE A 21 31.92 -22.77 1.27
C PHE A 21 32.44 -23.01 -0.15
N PHE A 22 32.92 -21.96 -0.85
CA PHE A 22 34.10 -21.98 -1.72
C PHE A 22 34.37 -20.51 -2.18
N SER A 23 35.31 -19.80 -1.57
CA SER A 23 36.72 -19.65 -1.98
C SER A 23 36.95 -18.92 -3.32
N LEU A 24 37.45 -17.68 -3.21
CA LEU A 24 38.05 -16.88 -4.28
C LEU A 24 39.45 -17.40 -4.62
N ARG A 25 39.78 -17.59 -5.91
CA ARG A 25 41.03 -17.06 -6.53
C ARG A 25 41.09 -17.27 -8.05
N PHE A 26 41.31 -16.15 -8.73
CA PHE A 26 42.12 -15.90 -9.94
C PHE A 26 42.70 -17.08 -10.74
N ALA A 27 42.45 -17.08 -12.05
CA ALA A 27 43.51 -17.00 -13.07
C ALA A 27 42.92 -16.68 -14.46
N ARG A 28 43.46 -15.64 -15.09
CA ARG A 28 43.27 -15.28 -16.50
C ARG A 28 44.02 -16.29 -17.38
N ILE A 29 43.34 -16.90 -18.33
CA ILE A 29 43.98 -17.40 -19.56
C ILE A 29 43.16 -16.86 -20.73
N CYS A 30 43.79 -15.95 -21.47
CA CYS A 30 43.31 -15.45 -22.75
C CYS A 30 43.44 -16.56 -23.78
N PHE A 31 42.31 -17.09 -24.26
CA PHE A 31 42.25 -17.79 -25.54
C PHE A 31 41.41 -16.95 -26.49
N PHE A 32 42.06 -16.45 -27.53
CA PHE A 32 41.40 -15.84 -28.68
C PHE A 32 40.56 -16.93 -29.38
N ALA A 33 39.25 -16.85 -29.22
CA ALA A 33 38.30 -17.53 -30.09
C ALA A 33 37.41 -16.45 -30.71
N ALA A 34 37.58 -16.26 -32.02
CA ALA A 34 36.70 -15.43 -32.83
C ALA A 34 35.28 -16.01 -32.79
N PHE A 35 34.39 -15.38 -32.03
CA PHE A 35 32.96 -15.67 -32.05
C PHE A 35 32.29 -14.73 -33.06
N PRO A 36 31.53 -15.25 -34.04
CA PRO A 36 30.79 -14.42 -34.97
C PRO A 36 29.66 -13.70 -34.21
N GLN A 37 29.62 -12.37 -34.33
CA GLN A 37 28.49 -11.58 -33.86
C GLN A 37 27.24 -11.98 -34.64
N THR A 38 26.37 -12.78 -34.03
CA THR A 38 25.05 -13.10 -34.58
C THR A 38 23.98 -12.79 -33.53
N GLY A 39 23.17 -11.77 -33.83
CA GLY A 39 21.76 -11.78 -33.43
C GLY A 39 21.33 -10.96 -32.20
N ILE A 40 21.60 -9.65 -32.14
CA ILE A 40 20.78 -8.72 -31.32
C ILE A 40 19.40 -8.43 -31.99
N MET A 41 19.05 -9.14 -33.06
CA MET A 41 17.93 -8.79 -33.95
C MET A 41 16.70 -9.71 -33.85
N ILE A 42 16.34 -10.24 -32.66
CA ILE A 42 15.16 -11.13 -32.53
C ILE A 42 14.02 -10.56 -31.67
N LYS A 43 14.19 -9.46 -30.93
CA LYS A 43 13.10 -8.91 -30.08
C LYS A 43 12.36 -7.69 -30.64
N LEU A 44 12.87 -7.02 -31.67
CA LEU A 44 12.18 -5.85 -32.24
C LEU A 44 11.13 -6.20 -33.31
N PHE A 45 11.36 -7.23 -34.13
CA PHE A 45 10.46 -7.57 -35.24
C PHE A 45 9.13 -8.16 -34.76
N LYS A 46 9.15 -9.07 -33.77
CA LYS A 46 7.91 -9.63 -33.18
C LYS A 46 7.01 -8.59 -32.50
N VAL A 47 7.60 -7.52 -31.95
CA VAL A 47 6.83 -6.43 -31.32
C VAL A 47 6.17 -5.55 -32.38
N LYS A 48 6.88 -5.27 -33.48
CA LYS A 48 6.39 -4.42 -34.58
C LYS A 48 5.33 -5.12 -35.43
N GLU A 49 5.44 -6.44 -35.63
CA GLU A 49 4.43 -7.26 -36.29
C GLU A 49 3.15 -7.36 -35.45
N LYS A 50 3.27 -7.62 -34.13
CA LYS A 50 2.12 -7.68 -33.23
C LYS A 50 1.40 -6.32 -33.10
N GLN A 51 2.14 -5.21 -33.15
CA GLN A 51 1.57 -3.85 -33.18
C GLN A 51 0.83 -3.57 -34.50
N ARG A 52 1.36 -4.03 -35.65
CA ARG A 52 0.69 -3.92 -36.96
C ARG A 52 -0.56 -4.78 -37.04
N GLU A 53 -0.57 -5.98 -36.47
CA GLU A 53 -1.74 -6.87 -36.44
C GLU A 53 -2.86 -6.32 -35.55
N ILE A 54 -2.52 -5.70 -34.41
CA ILE A 54 -3.52 -5.04 -33.53
C ILE A 54 -4.10 -3.79 -34.22
N ALA A 55 -3.29 -3.03 -34.95
CA ALA A 55 -3.75 -1.87 -35.71
C ALA A 55 -4.62 -2.27 -36.92
N ALA A 56 -4.33 -3.40 -37.57
CA ALA A 56 -5.10 -3.90 -38.72
C ALA A 56 -6.45 -4.52 -38.33
N ASN A 57 -6.58 -5.08 -37.13
CA ASN A 57 -7.82 -5.71 -36.64
C ASN A 57 -8.78 -4.74 -35.91
N ALA A 58 -8.43 -3.47 -35.77
CA ALA A 58 -9.30 -2.46 -35.17
C ALA A 58 -10.34 -1.94 -36.19
N ASN A 59 -11.44 -2.67 -36.33
CA ASN A 59 -12.65 -2.26 -37.06
C ASN A 59 -13.32 -1.04 -36.41
N GLY A 60 -12.70 0.15 -36.50
CA GLY A 60 -13.29 1.44 -36.10
C GLY A 60 -13.70 1.59 -34.62
N LYS A 61 -13.56 0.54 -33.80
CA LYS A 61 -13.77 0.59 -32.35
C LYS A 61 -12.49 1.13 -31.70
N ALA A 62 -12.67 2.07 -30.77
CA ALA A 62 -11.59 2.63 -29.97
C ALA A 62 -10.68 1.51 -29.44
N PRO A 63 -9.35 1.69 -29.46
CA PRO A 63 -8.41 0.64 -29.09
C PRO A 63 -8.72 0.18 -27.66
N VAL A 64 -9.09 -1.09 -27.51
CA VAL A 64 -9.28 -1.72 -26.20
C VAL A 64 -7.94 -1.63 -25.47
N LYS A 65 -7.86 -0.78 -24.45
CA LYS A 65 -6.64 -0.58 -23.67
C LYS A 65 -6.32 -1.91 -22.99
N LYS A 66 -5.29 -2.60 -23.48
CA LYS A 66 -4.88 -3.89 -22.93
C LYS A 66 -4.44 -3.68 -21.48
N GLN A 67 -5.17 -4.27 -20.54
CA GLN A 67 -4.86 -4.14 -19.13
C GLN A 67 -3.47 -4.69 -18.83
N SER A 68 -2.71 -3.97 -18.00
CA SER A 68 -1.40 -4.43 -17.54
C SER A 68 -1.53 -5.59 -16.55
N ALA A 69 -0.47 -6.36 -16.36
CA ALA A 69 -0.47 -7.43 -15.34
C ALA A 69 -0.74 -6.89 -13.93
N GLY A 70 -0.22 -5.69 -13.61
CA GLY A 70 -0.47 -5.01 -12.35
C GLY A 70 -1.91 -4.56 -12.18
N GLU A 71 -2.55 -4.04 -13.23
CA GLU A 71 -3.99 -3.70 -13.22
C GLU A 71 -4.86 -4.94 -13.02
N LEU A 72 -4.57 -6.05 -13.71
CA LEU A 72 -5.29 -7.32 -13.54
C LEU A 72 -5.16 -7.83 -12.10
N ARG A 73 -3.94 -7.77 -11.55
CA ARG A 73 -3.69 -8.18 -10.17
C ARG A 73 -4.41 -7.26 -9.17
N LEU A 74 -4.36 -5.95 -9.36
CA LEU A 74 -5.05 -5.00 -8.51
C LEU A 74 -6.57 -5.21 -8.55
N ASN A 75 -7.16 -5.40 -9.73
CA ASN A 75 -8.60 -5.67 -9.86
C ASN A 75 -9.02 -6.88 -9.02
N LYS A 76 -8.21 -7.94 -9.03
CA LYS A 76 -8.44 -9.10 -8.18
C LYS A 76 -8.39 -8.70 -6.70
N ASP A 77 -7.33 -8.03 -6.26
CA ASP A 77 -7.17 -7.59 -4.87
C ASP A 77 -8.33 -6.70 -4.40
N ILE A 78 -8.83 -5.78 -5.25
CA ILE A 78 -9.97 -4.90 -4.97
C ILE A 78 -11.28 -5.71 -4.86
N SER A 79 -11.49 -6.70 -5.73
CA SER A 79 -12.69 -7.55 -5.71
C SER A 79 -12.77 -8.47 -4.48
N GLU A 80 -11.61 -8.80 -3.90
CA GLU A 80 -11.46 -9.68 -2.73
C GLU A 80 -11.25 -8.89 -1.42
N LEU A 81 -11.46 -7.57 -1.42
CA LEU A 81 -11.30 -6.75 -0.22
C LEU A 81 -12.27 -7.15 0.89
N THR A 82 -11.73 -7.44 2.06
CA THR A 82 -12.50 -7.67 3.29
C THR A 82 -12.12 -6.61 4.33
N LEU A 83 -12.64 -5.40 4.17
CA LEU A 83 -12.27 -4.28 5.05
C LEU A 83 -13.07 -4.29 6.36
N ALA A 84 -12.44 -3.82 7.45
CA ALA A 84 -13.15 -3.53 8.68
C ALA A 84 -14.22 -2.45 8.46
N LYS A 85 -15.31 -2.45 9.25
CA LYS A 85 -16.40 -1.46 9.15
C LYS A 85 -15.92 -0.01 9.30
N THR A 86 -14.82 0.17 10.02
CA THR A 86 -14.11 1.43 10.27
C THR A 86 -13.31 1.92 9.06
N THR A 87 -13.26 1.16 7.98
CA THR A 87 -12.41 1.44 6.83
C THR A 87 -13.23 1.55 5.54
N THR A 88 -12.95 2.60 4.76
CA THR A 88 -13.64 2.85 3.48
C THR A 88 -12.63 3.18 2.39
N ILE A 89 -12.88 2.70 1.17
CA ILE A 89 -12.07 3.00 -0.02
C ILE A 89 -12.82 3.98 -0.95
N ALA A 90 -12.10 4.90 -1.57
CA ALA A 90 -12.61 5.86 -2.53
C ALA A 90 -11.67 6.01 -3.74
N PHE A 91 -12.23 6.28 -4.92
CA PHE A 91 -11.49 6.51 -6.16
C PHE A 91 -11.74 7.95 -6.62
N PRO A 92 -10.99 8.93 -6.08
CA PRO A 92 -11.29 10.36 -6.28
C PRO A 92 -11.15 10.81 -7.74
N ASN A 93 -10.33 10.12 -8.53
CA ASN A 93 -10.08 10.42 -9.94
C ASN A 93 -11.10 9.75 -10.89
N GLY A 94 -12.13 9.08 -10.35
CA GLY A 94 -13.12 8.36 -11.13
C GLY A 94 -12.77 6.90 -11.39
N LYS A 95 -13.59 6.22 -12.19
CA LYS A 95 -13.54 4.76 -12.38
C LYS A 95 -12.40 4.28 -13.28
N ASP A 96 -11.80 5.19 -14.05
CA ASP A 96 -10.77 4.86 -15.04
C ASP A 96 -9.36 4.88 -14.45
N ASP A 97 -9.19 5.42 -13.24
CA ASP A 97 -7.91 5.50 -12.53
C ASP A 97 -7.93 4.63 -11.27
N LEU A 98 -7.99 3.31 -11.49
CA LEU A 98 -8.02 2.34 -10.39
C LEU A 98 -6.68 2.21 -9.66
N MET A 99 -5.58 2.62 -10.31
CA MET A 99 -4.22 2.53 -9.75
C MET A 99 -3.93 3.64 -8.73
N ASN A 100 -4.82 4.62 -8.60
CA ASN A 100 -4.74 5.67 -7.59
C ASN A 100 -6.06 5.72 -6.80
N PHE A 101 -5.99 5.42 -5.52
CA PHE A 101 -7.17 5.43 -4.66
C PHE A 101 -6.84 5.91 -3.26
N GLU A 102 -7.88 6.20 -2.48
CA GLU A 102 -7.76 6.63 -1.09
C GLU A 102 -8.42 5.60 -0.18
N VAL A 103 -7.77 5.34 0.96
CA VAL A 103 -8.31 4.53 2.05
C VAL A 103 -8.47 5.42 3.26
N THR A 104 -9.68 5.47 3.81
CA THR A 104 -9.99 6.18 5.05
C THR A 104 -10.15 5.19 6.18
N ILE A 105 -9.41 5.37 7.27
CA ILE A 105 -9.45 4.56 8.48
C ILE A 105 -10.01 5.40 9.63
N ARG A 106 -10.99 4.85 10.36
CA ARG A 106 -11.62 5.46 11.53
C ARG A 106 -11.49 4.55 12.75
N PRO A 107 -10.39 4.63 13.51
CA PRO A 107 -10.18 3.78 14.67
C PRO A 107 -11.34 3.92 15.67
N ASP A 108 -11.87 2.78 16.09
CA ASP A 108 -12.97 2.64 17.07
C ASP A 108 -12.47 2.22 18.47
N GLU A 109 -11.15 2.15 18.65
CA GLU A 109 -10.47 1.91 19.92
C GLU A 109 -9.08 2.57 19.94
N GLY A 110 -8.38 2.44 21.08
CA GLY A 110 -7.01 2.92 21.26
C GLY A 110 -6.88 4.45 21.35
N TYR A 111 -5.64 4.94 21.23
CA TYR A 111 -5.30 6.36 21.39
C TYR A 111 -6.01 7.28 20.38
N TYR A 112 -6.32 6.75 19.20
CA TYR A 112 -6.83 7.51 18.04
C TYR A 112 -8.35 7.39 17.85
N LEU A 113 -9.06 6.92 18.88
CA LEU A 113 -10.52 6.78 18.88
C LEU A 113 -11.22 8.07 18.41
N GLY A 114 -12.12 7.92 17.42
CA GLY A 114 -12.94 9.01 16.89
C GLY A 114 -12.22 9.89 15.85
N GLY A 115 -10.98 9.55 15.48
CA GLY A 115 -10.24 10.17 14.39
C GLY A 115 -10.64 9.66 13.01
N MET A 116 -10.22 10.40 11.98
CA MET A 116 -10.37 10.00 10.58
C MET A 116 -9.07 10.24 9.83
N PHE A 117 -8.46 9.17 9.33
CA PHE A 117 -7.14 9.21 8.70
C PHE A 117 -7.24 8.76 7.25
N VAL A 118 -6.85 9.62 6.32
CA VAL A 118 -6.93 9.36 4.89
C VAL A 118 -5.55 9.04 4.35
N PHE A 119 -5.43 7.92 3.65
CA PHE A 119 -4.20 7.45 3.01
C PHE A 119 -4.38 7.42 1.51
N THR A 120 -3.41 7.92 0.76
CA THR A 120 -3.32 7.72 -0.69
C THR A 120 -2.56 6.46 -0.99
N PHE A 121 -3.05 5.72 -1.96
CA PHE A 121 -2.41 4.55 -2.54
C PHE A 121 -2.12 4.84 -3.99
N HIS A 122 -0.86 4.63 -4.38
CA HIS A 122 -0.41 4.68 -5.76
C HIS A 122 0.21 3.34 -6.12
N ILE A 123 -0.41 2.65 -7.06
CA ILE A 123 -0.02 1.31 -7.51
C ILE A 123 0.88 1.44 -8.75
N SER A 124 2.07 0.84 -8.68
CA SER A 124 3.00 0.79 -9.81
C SER A 124 2.49 -0.16 -10.91
N PRO A 125 2.73 0.11 -12.21
CA PRO A 125 2.38 -0.83 -13.29
C PRO A 125 3.01 -2.23 -13.15
N ILE A 126 4.09 -2.36 -12.35
CA ILE A 126 4.77 -3.63 -12.08
C ILE A 126 4.31 -4.32 -10.79
N TYR A 127 3.22 -3.85 -10.17
CA TYR A 127 2.51 -4.57 -9.11
C TYR A 127 2.21 -6.02 -9.56
N PRO A 128 2.39 -7.04 -8.70
CA PRO A 128 2.71 -7.01 -7.26
C PRO A 128 4.22 -7.11 -6.95
N HIS A 129 5.11 -6.99 -7.94
CA HIS A 129 6.54 -7.10 -7.70
C HIS A 129 7.09 -5.90 -6.92
N GLU A 130 6.51 -4.72 -7.11
CA GLU A 130 6.70 -3.55 -6.26
C GLU A 130 5.52 -3.36 -5.31
N ALA A 131 5.81 -2.90 -4.09
CA ALA A 131 4.82 -2.51 -3.11
C ALA A 131 4.02 -1.28 -3.59
N PRO A 132 2.77 -1.12 -3.12
CA PRO A 132 2.05 0.13 -3.30
C PRO A 132 2.77 1.27 -2.58
N LYS A 133 2.81 2.46 -3.20
CA LYS A 133 3.27 3.67 -2.50
C LYS A 133 2.11 4.23 -1.69
N VAL A 134 2.27 4.28 -0.38
CA VAL A 134 1.25 4.77 0.55
C VAL A 134 1.73 6.04 1.25
N LYS A 135 0.87 7.06 1.32
CA LYS A 135 1.09 8.26 2.13
C LYS A 135 -0.13 8.62 2.94
N CYS A 136 0.06 9.08 4.17
CA CYS A 136 -1.00 9.68 4.96
C CYS A 136 -1.24 11.12 4.48
N LYS A 137 -2.45 11.45 4.01
CA LYS A 137 -2.86 12.83 3.73
C LYS A 137 -3.16 13.61 5.01
N THR A 138 -3.55 12.89 6.07
CA THR A 138 -3.92 13.50 7.35
C THR A 138 -2.68 13.77 8.20
N LYS A 139 -2.41 15.04 8.53
CA LYS A 139 -1.36 15.39 9.49
C LYS A 139 -1.74 14.90 10.89
N VAL A 140 -0.96 13.98 11.45
CA VAL A 140 -1.28 13.29 12.71
C VAL A 140 -0.05 13.20 13.62
N TYR A 141 -0.27 13.28 14.93
CA TYR A 141 0.77 13.02 15.92
C TYR A 141 0.87 11.50 16.14
N HIS A 142 1.84 10.84 15.50
CA HIS A 142 1.96 9.38 15.49
C HIS A 142 3.43 8.93 15.40
N PRO A 143 3.89 7.92 16.17
CA PRO A 143 5.28 7.44 16.12
C PRO A 143 5.74 7.02 14.73
N ASN A 144 4.91 6.28 13.99
CA ASN A 144 5.26 5.69 12.69
C ASN A 144 4.82 6.51 11.45
N ILE A 145 4.34 7.75 11.63
CA ILE A 145 3.94 8.65 10.53
C ILE A 145 4.60 10.02 10.75
N ASP A 146 5.32 10.52 9.75
CA ASP A 146 5.92 11.87 9.83
C ASP A 146 4.95 12.99 9.38
N LEU A 147 5.43 14.23 9.43
CA LEU A 147 4.61 15.40 9.10
C LEU A 147 4.37 15.55 7.59
N GLU A 148 5.21 14.94 6.76
CA GLU A 148 5.10 14.85 5.31
C GLU A 148 4.19 13.71 4.84
N GLY A 149 3.68 12.91 5.78
CA GLY A 149 2.75 11.81 5.55
C GLY A 149 3.42 10.51 5.12
N ASN A 150 4.73 10.37 5.23
CA ASN A 150 5.39 9.08 5.01
C ASN A 150 5.07 8.13 6.18
N VAL A 151 4.95 6.84 5.86
CA VAL A 151 4.56 5.80 6.81
C VAL A 151 5.71 4.79 6.96
N CYS A 152 6.06 4.41 8.19
CA CYS A 152 6.89 3.23 8.45
C CYS A 152 5.99 2.03 8.75
N LEU A 153 5.82 1.22 7.71
CA LEU A 153 5.18 -0.08 7.77
C LEU A 153 6.07 -1.04 6.97
N ASN A 154 6.58 -2.09 7.62
CA ASN A 154 7.58 -3.00 7.07
C ASN A 154 7.18 -3.62 5.73
N ILE A 155 5.91 -4.00 5.59
CA ILE A 155 5.37 -4.64 4.39
C ILE A 155 5.29 -3.68 3.21
N LEU A 156 5.49 -2.38 3.40
CA LEU A 156 5.64 -1.42 2.30
C LEU A 156 7.10 -1.25 1.84
N ARG A 157 8.04 -1.97 2.47
CA ARG A 157 9.49 -1.83 2.28
C ARG A 157 10.14 -3.21 2.20
N GLU A 158 10.98 -3.57 3.17
CA GLU A 158 11.80 -4.78 3.17
C GLU A 158 11.00 -6.09 3.21
N ASP A 159 9.84 -6.07 3.86
CA ASP A 159 9.01 -7.26 4.06
C ASP A 159 7.90 -7.39 2.99
N TRP A 160 7.88 -6.51 1.98
CA TRP A 160 6.98 -6.68 0.84
C TRP A 160 7.30 -7.97 0.09
N LYS A 161 6.26 -8.75 -0.20
CA LYS A 161 6.33 -9.93 -1.06
C LYS A 161 5.15 -9.90 -2.03
N PRO A 162 5.32 -10.36 -3.29
CA PRO A 162 4.24 -10.43 -4.27
C PRO A 162 3.00 -11.22 -3.85
N VAL A 163 3.11 -12.06 -2.81
CA VAL A 163 1.99 -12.80 -2.21
C VAL A 163 1.08 -11.91 -1.34
N LEU A 164 1.60 -10.79 -0.83
CA LEU A 164 0.81 -9.81 -0.08
C LEU A 164 -0.12 -9.04 -1.04
N ASN A 165 -1.22 -8.52 -0.49
CA ASN A 165 -2.27 -7.84 -1.25
C ASN A 165 -2.68 -6.52 -0.57
N ILE A 166 -3.54 -5.74 -1.24
CA ILE A 166 -4.03 -4.46 -0.73
C ILE A 166 -4.71 -4.61 0.64
N ASN A 167 -5.46 -5.69 0.85
CA ASN A 167 -6.13 -5.98 2.12
C ASN A 167 -5.12 -6.05 3.28
N THR A 168 -4.01 -6.77 3.08
CA THR A 168 -2.94 -6.89 4.08
C THR A 168 -2.31 -5.54 4.42
N VAL A 169 -2.12 -4.68 3.41
CA VAL A 169 -1.61 -3.32 3.62
C VAL A 169 -2.59 -2.49 4.45
N VAL A 170 -3.88 -2.54 4.13
CA VAL A 170 -4.91 -1.80 4.87
C VAL A 170 -5.02 -2.27 6.32
N TYR A 171 -4.95 -3.59 6.56
CA TYR A 171 -4.87 -4.13 7.92
C TYR A 171 -3.61 -3.64 8.67
N GLY A 172 -2.45 -3.63 8.00
CA GLY A 172 -1.22 -3.10 8.58
C GLY A 172 -1.35 -1.63 8.98
N LEU A 173 -1.97 -0.79 8.12
CA LEU A 173 -2.23 0.61 8.43
C LEU A 173 -3.20 0.78 9.60
N HIS A 174 -4.27 -0.02 9.66
CA HIS A 174 -5.20 0.00 10.80
C HIS A 174 -4.48 -0.36 12.10
N HIS A 175 -3.61 -1.36 12.05
CA HIS A 175 -2.86 -1.82 13.21
C HIS A 175 -1.92 -0.76 13.78
N LEU A 176 -1.38 0.15 12.95
CA LEU A 176 -0.59 1.28 13.44
C LEU A 176 -1.35 2.14 14.44
N PHE A 177 -2.67 2.31 14.26
CA PHE A 177 -3.49 3.13 15.15
C PHE A 177 -3.93 2.39 16.42
N THR A 178 -4.06 1.07 16.37
CA THR A 178 -4.41 0.27 17.56
C THR A 178 -3.18 0.03 18.42
N GLU A 179 -2.04 -0.26 17.79
CA GLU A 179 -0.77 -0.61 18.45
C GLU A 179 0.40 0.19 17.84
N PRO A 180 0.55 1.49 18.19
CA PRO A 180 1.65 2.31 17.70
C PRO A 180 3.00 1.78 18.21
N ASN A 181 4.03 1.76 17.35
CA ASN A 181 5.34 1.22 17.69
C ASN A 181 6.39 2.33 17.90
N HIS A 182 7.08 2.30 19.05
CA HIS A 182 8.16 3.22 19.39
C HIS A 182 9.59 2.76 19.01
N GLU A 183 9.80 1.51 18.58
CA GLU A 183 11.14 0.96 18.30
C GLU A 183 11.77 1.56 17.04
N ASP A 184 10.98 1.80 16.00
CA ASP A 184 11.44 2.36 14.72
C ASP A 184 10.53 3.50 14.23
N PRO A 185 10.57 4.64 14.93
CA PRO A 185 9.66 5.74 14.65
C PRO A 185 10.17 6.64 13.53
N LEU A 186 9.24 7.26 12.82
CA LEU A 186 9.51 8.42 11.97
C LEU A 186 9.38 9.72 12.78
N ASN A 187 8.54 9.71 13.82
CA ASN A 187 8.39 10.82 14.76
C ASN A 187 8.99 10.41 16.11
N HIS A 188 10.26 10.76 16.31
CA HIS A 188 11.02 10.40 17.51
C HIS A 188 10.41 10.99 18.79
N ASP A 189 9.87 12.20 18.74
CA ASP A 189 9.22 12.84 19.91
C ASP A 189 7.98 12.06 20.34
N ALA A 190 7.11 11.70 19.39
CA ALA A 190 5.92 10.89 19.66
C ALA A 190 6.27 9.51 20.25
N ALA A 191 7.32 8.88 19.73
CA ALA A 191 7.80 7.58 20.20
C ALA A 191 8.38 7.65 21.62
N ALA A 192 9.19 8.68 21.91
CA ALA A 192 9.76 8.89 23.24
C ALA A 192 8.66 9.07 24.29
N VAL A 193 7.66 9.92 24.00
CA VAL A 193 6.52 10.14 24.91
C VAL A 193 5.70 8.87 25.09
N LEU A 194 5.44 8.10 24.01
CA LEU A 194 4.73 6.82 24.11
C LEU A 194 5.46 5.84 25.03
N ARG A 195 6.78 5.72 24.87
CA ARG A 195 7.62 4.81 25.67
C ARG A 195 7.69 5.23 27.14
N GLU A 196 7.85 6.52 27.41
CA GLU A 196 8.13 7.03 28.76
C GLU A 196 6.85 7.32 29.56
N ASN A 197 5.82 7.83 28.90
CA ASN A 197 4.57 8.19 29.55
C ASN A 197 3.34 8.03 28.61
N PRO A 198 2.78 6.81 28.53
CA PRO A 198 1.61 6.51 27.69
C PRO A 198 0.39 7.41 27.94
N LYS A 199 0.18 7.88 29.19
CA LYS A 199 -0.93 8.78 29.53
C LYS A 199 -0.72 10.18 28.98
N LEU A 200 0.52 10.67 29.00
CA LEU A 200 0.87 11.94 28.37
C LEU A 200 0.77 11.84 26.84
N PHE A 201 1.20 10.70 26.27
CA PHE A 201 1.02 10.42 24.85
C PHE A 201 -0.45 10.49 24.45
N GLU A 202 -1.35 9.83 25.17
CA GLU A 202 -2.80 9.91 24.94
C GLU A 202 -3.30 11.37 24.98
N SER A 203 -2.86 12.14 25.96
CA SER A 203 -3.23 13.56 26.10
C SER A 203 -2.77 14.39 24.90
N TYR A 204 -1.57 14.15 24.38
CA TYR A 204 -1.06 14.80 23.17
C TYR A 204 -1.78 14.37 21.90
N VAL A 205 -2.10 13.08 21.75
CA VAL A 205 -2.90 12.58 20.63
C VAL A 205 -4.28 13.27 20.62
N ARG A 206 -4.98 13.29 21.76
CA ARG A 206 -6.27 13.98 21.89
C ARG A 206 -6.15 15.47 21.56
N LYS A 207 -5.15 16.16 22.13
CA LYS A 207 -4.90 17.57 21.85
C LYS A 207 -4.66 17.84 20.36
N ALA A 208 -3.84 17.03 19.71
CA ALA A 208 -3.57 17.14 18.27
C ALA A 208 -4.84 16.91 17.45
N MET A 209 -5.60 15.84 17.73
CA MET A 209 -6.85 15.52 17.02
C MET A 209 -7.93 16.58 17.19
N MET A 210 -7.95 17.31 18.31
CA MET A 210 -8.86 18.44 18.56
C MET A 210 -8.47 19.73 17.83
N GLY A 211 -7.36 19.73 17.08
CA GLY A 211 -6.87 20.92 16.38
C GLY A 211 -5.90 21.76 17.20
N GLY A 212 -5.23 21.16 18.18
CA GLY A 212 -4.24 21.82 19.02
C GLY A 212 -2.81 21.69 18.51
N SER A 213 -1.87 22.25 19.27
CA SER A 213 -0.43 22.13 19.01
C SER A 213 0.25 21.22 20.04
N VAL A 214 1.17 20.38 19.57
CA VAL A 214 2.07 19.56 20.39
C VAL A 214 3.50 19.99 20.06
N GLY A 215 4.24 20.46 21.07
CA GLY A 215 5.50 21.17 20.85
C GLY A 215 5.27 22.41 19.96
N GLN A 216 6.08 22.53 18.91
CA GLN A 216 5.98 23.62 17.92
C GLN A 216 5.04 23.30 16.75
N THR A 217 4.48 22.09 16.71
CA THR A 217 3.68 21.63 15.56
C THR A 217 2.19 21.81 15.84
N HIS A 218 1.52 22.57 14.98
CA HIS A 218 0.06 22.64 14.94
C HIS A 218 -0.54 21.52 14.09
N PHE A 219 -1.62 20.92 14.58
CA PHE A 219 -2.38 19.87 13.91
C PHE A 219 -3.77 20.37 13.57
N THR A 220 -4.25 20.03 12.37
CA THR A 220 -5.63 20.33 11.96
C THR A 220 -6.59 19.42 12.73
N ARG A 221 -7.77 19.94 13.11
CA ARG A 221 -8.80 19.13 13.78
C ARG A 221 -9.21 17.95 12.90
N LEU A 222 -9.18 16.76 13.47
CA LEU A 222 -9.47 15.48 12.79
C LEU A 222 -10.82 14.87 13.19
N PHE A 223 -11.49 15.46 14.18
CA PHE A 223 -12.85 15.07 14.55
C PHE A 223 -13.86 15.60 13.54
N PHE A 224 -14.78 14.72 13.13
CA PHE A 224 -15.99 15.16 12.47
C PHE A 224 -16.79 16.04 13.44
N SER A 225 -17.08 17.28 13.04
CA SER A 225 -18.12 18.03 13.73
C SER A 225 -19.44 17.38 13.36
N LEU A 226 -20.08 16.70 14.31
CA LEU A 226 -21.51 16.45 14.25
C LEU A 226 -22.25 17.79 14.40
N ASN A 227 -22.07 18.74 13.48
CA ASN A 227 -22.85 19.98 13.46
C ASN A 227 -24.17 19.70 12.74
N SER A 228 -25.21 19.46 13.55
CA SER A 228 -26.56 20.01 13.40
C SER A 228 -27.13 20.09 11.97
N ASN A 229 -28.01 19.15 11.63
CA ASN A 229 -29.10 19.33 10.65
C ASN A 229 -28.76 19.59 9.17
N LYS A 230 -27.58 19.24 8.66
CA LYS A 230 -27.37 19.21 7.18
C LYS A 230 -26.72 17.96 6.60
N ASP A 231 -26.08 17.13 7.42
CA ASP A 231 -25.75 15.76 7.01
C ASP A 231 -26.88 14.84 7.42
N CYS A 232 -28.05 15.10 6.85
CA CYS A 232 -29.08 14.09 6.76
C CYS A 232 -28.41 12.84 6.19
N TYR A 233 -28.61 11.72 6.90
CA TYR A 233 -28.68 10.39 6.32
C TYR A 233 -29.58 10.43 5.07
N SER A 234 -29.06 10.92 3.95
CA SER A 234 -29.39 10.36 2.66
C SER A 234 -28.54 9.10 2.63
N GLY A 235 -29.07 7.93 2.96
CA GLY A 235 -30.10 7.31 2.11
C GLY A 235 -29.54 6.92 0.73
N ARG A 236 -28.33 7.38 0.36
CA ARG A 236 -27.57 6.82 -0.75
C ARG A 236 -26.88 5.58 -0.23
N ARG A 237 -27.59 4.46 -0.39
CA ARG A 237 -27.07 3.10 -0.59
C ARG A 237 -25.53 3.14 -0.64
N ALA A 238 -24.88 2.65 0.42
CA ALA A 238 -23.52 2.14 0.26
C ALA A 238 -23.58 1.30 -1.00
N VAL A 239 -22.84 1.71 -2.03
CA VAL A 239 -22.70 0.88 -3.21
C VAL A 239 -21.85 -0.28 -2.71
N ASN A 240 -22.51 -1.31 -2.19
CA ASN A 240 -22.04 -2.67 -2.28
C ASN A 240 -21.83 -2.88 -3.78
N VAL A 241 -20.62 -2.58 -4.25
CA VAL A 241 -20.19 -3.03 -5.56
C VAL A 241 -20.00 -4.53 -5.40
N LYS A 242 -21.12 -5.27 -5.44
CA LYS A 242 -21.11 -6.66 -5.83
C LYS A 242 -20.59 -6.66 -7.25
N TYR A 243 -19.31 -6.95 -7.41
CA TYR A 243 -18.76 -7.32 -8.70
C TYR A 243 -19.38 -8.68 -9.08
N SER A 244 -20.54 -8.66 -9.73
CA SER A 244 -21.00 -9.80 -10.51
C SER A 244 -20.12 -9.87 -11.75
N VAL A 245 -19.09 -10.72 -11.69
CA VAL A 245 -18.36 -11.16 -12.89
C VAL A 245 -19.32 -12.04 -13.67
N ALA A 246 -19.96 -11.46 -14.69
CA ALA A 246 -20.68 -12.24 -15.69
C ALA A 246 -19.65 -12.96 -16.56
N ILE A 247 -19.46 -14.26 -16.29
CA ILE A 247 -18.85 -15.19 -17.23
C ILE A 247 -19.91 -15.44 -18.31
N VAL A 248 -19.69 -14.91 -19.50
CA VAL A 248 -20.46 -15.30 -20.69
C VAL A 248 -19.66 -16.42 -21.35
N PHE A 249 -20.27 -17.62 -21.41
CA PHE A 249 -19.83 -18.73 -22.24
C PHE A 249 -20.10 -18.43 -23.72
#